data_AF-A0A485CSZ9-F1
#
_entry.id   AF-A0A485CSZ9-F1
#
_cell.length_a   1.000
_cell.length_b   1.000
_cell.length_c   1.000
_cell.angle_alpha   90.00
_cell.angle_beta   90.00
_cell.angle_gamma   90.00
#
_symmetry.space_group_name_H-M   'P 1'
#
loop_
_entity.id
_entity.type
_entity.pdbx_description
1 polymer ?
#
loop_
_entity_poly.entity_id
_entity_poly.type
_entity_poly.pdbx_seq_one_letter_code
_entity_poly.pdbx_strand_id
1 'polypeptide(L)' 'MDKAGASKEEIGGAMGGLRGLRLGMLEGNTDEGYISLGPGIGGITAITSVAEVVEQLTA' A
#
# COMPACT_ATOMS: atom_id res chain seq x y z
N MET A 1 22.82 11.73 3.60
CA MET A 1 21.74 11.54 4.58
C MET A 1 22.37 11.68 5.96
N ASP A 2 21.87 12.63 6.75
CA ASP A 2 22.23 12.76 8.17
C ASP A 2 21.89 11.46 8.92
N LYS A 3 22.70 11.07 9.90
CA LYS A 3 22.60 9.79 10.63
C LYS A 3 21.49 9.79 11.70
N ALA A 4 20.67 10.83 11.78
CA ALA A 4 19.57 10.99 12.74
C ALA A 4 18.24 10.33 12.30
N GLY A 5 18.30 9.19 11.61
CA GLY A 5 17.09 8.43 11.25
C GLY A 5 16.53 7.65 12.43
N ALA A 6 15.21 7.39 12.43
CA ALA A 6 14.57 6.53 13.42
C ALA A 6 15.17 5.11 13.41
N SER A 7 15.20 4.47 14.58
CA SER A 7 15.61 3.07 14.74
C SER A 7 14.63 2.11 14.05
N LYS A 8 15.07 0.87 13.82
CA LYS A 8 14.22 -0.16 13.19
C LYS A 8 13.01 -0.48 14.06
N GLU A 9 13.19 -0.44 15.38
CA GLU A 9 12.17 -0.69 16.38
C GLU A 9 11.10 0.40 16.36
N GLU A 10 11.53 1.67 16.27
CA GLU A 10 10.62 2.81 16.13
C GLU A 10 9.83 2.76 14.82
N ILE A 11 10.50 2.44 13.71
CA ILE A 11 9.84 2.28 12.40
C ILE A 11 8.83 1.12 12.45
N GLY A 12 9.22 -0.02 13.00
CA GLY A 12 8.33 -1.18 13.13
C GLY A 12 7.11 -0.88 14.00
N GLY A 13 7.31 -0.15 15.10
CA GLY A 13 6.23 0.33 15.96
C GLY A 13 5.26 1.26 15.22
N ALA A 14 5.79 2.25 14.50
CA ALA A 14 4.99 3.19 13.72
C ALA A 14 4.21 2.52 12.58
N MET A 15 4.80 1.53 11.91
CA MET A 15 4.09 0.75 10.88
C MET A 15 2.93 -0.08 11.44
N GLY A 16 2.99 -0.47 12.73
CA GLY A 16 1.97 -1.28 13.37
C GLY A 16 1.79 -2.68 12.76
N GLY A 17 2.74 -3.14 11.93
CA GLY A 17 2.71 -4.43 11.25
C GLY A 17 1.38 -4.72 10.54
N LEU A 18 0.83 -5.93 10.73
CA LEU A 18 -0.44 -6.35 10.12
C LEU A 18 -1.64 -5.51 10.57
N ARG A 19 -1.58 -4.87 11.75
CA ARG A 19 -2.64 -3.94 12.18
C ARG A 19 -2.70 -2.73 11.26
N GLY A 20 -1.55 -2.10 10.98
CA GLY A 20 -1.48 -0.95 10.08
C GLY A 20 -1.95 -1.27 8.67
N LEU A 21 -1.60 -2.47 8.17
CA LEU A 21 -2.08 -2.95 6.86
C LEU A 21 -3.61 -3.09 6.83
N ARG A 22 -4.21 -3.70 7.86
CA ARG A 22 -5.66 -3.88 7.95
C ARG A 22 -6.40 -2.54 8.01
N LEU A 23 -5.92 -1.62 8.85
CA LEU A 23 -6.53 -0.29 9.00
C LEU A 23 -6.55 0.47 7.67
N GLY A 24 -5.43 0.47 6.93
CA GLY A 24 -5.33 1.17 5.65
C GLY A 24 -6.08 0.47 4.52
N MET A 25 -5.77 -0.80 4.27
CA MET A 25 -6.22 -1.51 3.06
C MET A 25 -7.65 -2.06 3.16
N LEU A 26 -8.14 -2.40 4.37
CA LEU A 26 -9.45 -3.02 4.56
C LEU A 26 -10.48 -2.06 5.15
N GLU A 27 -10.07 -1.26 6.14
CA GLU A 27 -10.99 -0.36 6.86
C GLU A 27 -10.99 1.08 6.30
N GLY A 28 -10.08 1.40 5.37
CA GLY A 28 -9.99 2.72 4.75
C GLY A 28 -9.48 3.83 5.68
N ASN A 29 -8.91 3.48 6.83
CA ASN A 29 -8.29 4.43 7.76
C ASN A 29 -6.84 4.71 7.31
N THR A 30 -6.65 5.79 6.57
CA THR A 30 -5.34 6.24 6.08
C THR A 30 -4.56 7.09 7.08
N ASP A 31 -5.19 7.47 8.21
CA ASP A 31 -4.54 8.26 9.26
C ASP A 31 -3.71 7.36 10.19
N GLU A 32 -4.24 6.18 10.53
CA GLU A 32 -3.58 5.19 11.40
C GLU A 32 -3.05 3.97 10.64
N GLY A 33 -3.45 3.78 9.39
CA GLY A 33 -3.07 2.64 8.55
C GLY A 33 -2.08 3.02 7.44
N TYR A 34 -1.59 2.00 6.74
CA TYR A 34 -0.77 2.22 5.54
C TYR A 34 -1.30 1.42 4.34
N ILE A 35 -1.08 2.00 3.16
CA ILE A 35 -1.48 1.43 1.88
C ILE A 35 -0.25 0.77 1.24
N SER A 36 -0.37 -0.53 0.90
CA SER A 36 0.73 -1.32 0.34
C SER A 36 0.53 -1.56 -1.15
N LEU A 37 1.21 -0.77 -1.98
CA LEU A 37 1.06 -0.80 -3.44
C LEU A 37 2.42 -0.90 -4.15
N GLY A 38 2.45 -1.56 -5.30
CA GLY A 38 3.61 -1.59 -6.19
C GLY A 38 3.70 -0.34 -7.09
N PRO A 39 4.87 -0.06 -7.69
CA PRO A 39 5.06 1.12 -8.55
C PRO A 39 4.12 1.20 -9.77
N GLY A 40 3.55 0.06 -10.20
CA GLY A 40 2.61 -0.01 -11.32
C GLY A 40 1.26 0.67 -11.06
N ILE A 41 0.92 1.03 -9.82
CA ILE A 41 -0.37 1.67 -9.50
C ILE A 41 -0.61 2.96 -10.29
N GLY A 42 0.45 3.71 -10.63
CA GLY A 42 0.32 4.95 -11.40
C GLY A 42 -0.28 4.77 -12.80
N GLY A 43 -0.27 3.56 -13.35
CA GLY A 43 -0.92 3.23 -14.63
C GLY A 43 -2.41 2.89 -14.51
N ILE A 44 -2.93 2.64 -13.29
CA ILE A 44 -4.32 2.27 -13.06
C ILE A 44 -5.14 3.54 -12.88
N THR A 45 -5.96 3.89 -13.88
CA THR A 45 -6.71 5.15 -13.93
C THR A 45 -8.22 4.97 -13.76
N ALA A 46 -8.71 3.73 -13.77
CA ALA A 46 -10.11 3.39 -13.59
C ALA A 46 -10.24 2.09 -12.80
N ILE A 47 -11.40 1.94 -12.13
CA ILE A 47 -11.79 0.65 -11.54
C ILE A 47 -12.33 -0.21 -12.68
N THR A 48 -11.67 -1.34 -12.93
CA THR A 48 -12.04 -2.29 -13.98
C THR A 48 -12.28 -3.66 -13.38
N SER A 49 -13.11 -4.45 -14.07
CA SER A 49 -13.31 -5.85 -13.69
C SER A 49 -12.04 -6.66 -13.94
N VAL A 50 -11.88 -7.76 -13.19
CA VAL A 50 -10.75 -8.69 -13.41
C VAL A 50 -10.76 -9.25 -14.83
N ALA A 51 -11.94 -9.48 -15.41
CA ALA A 51 -12.08 -10.00 -16.77
C ALA A 51 -11.49 -9.03 -17.81
N GLU A 52 -11.83 -7.75 -17.74
CA GLU A 52 -11.30 -6.72 -18.65
C GLU A 52 -9.79 -6.56 -18.53
N VAL A 53 -9.24 -6.63 -17.31
CA VAL A 53 -7.80 -6.55 -17.09
C VAL A 53 -7.08 -7.74 -17.74
N VAL A 54 -7.63 -8.95 -17.59
CA VAL A 54 -7.05 -10.15 -18.22
C VAL A 54 -7.09 -10.03 -19.75
N GLU A 55 -8.22 -9.58 -20.32
CA GLU A 55 -8.36 -9.39 -21.76
C GLU A 55 -7.31 -8.41 -22.31
N GLN A 56 -7.12 -7.26 -21.65
CA GLN A 56 -6.12 -6.24 -22.03
C GLN A 56 -4.67 -6.76 -22.00
N LEU A 57 -4.36 -7.72 -21.12
CA LEU A 57 -3.00 -8.29 -21.00
C LEU A 57 -2.72 -9.43 -21.99
N THR A 58 -3.76 -10.01 -22.57
CA THR A 58 -3.66 -11.18 -23.47
C THR A 58 -3.85 -10.85 -24.96
N ALA A 59 -4.25 -9.63 -25.29
CA ALA A 59 -4.38 -9.11 -26.65
C ALA A 59 -3.02 -8.70 -27.24
#